data_AF-A0A0F9NA73-F1
#
_entry.id   AF-A0A0F9NA73-F1
#
_cell.length_a   1.000
_cell.length_b   1.000
_cell.length_c   1.000
_cell.angle_alpha   90.00
_cell.angle_beta   90.00
_cell.angle_gamma   90.00
#
_symmetry.space_group_name_H-M   'P 1'
#
loop_
_entity.id
_entity.type
_entity.pdbx_description
1 polymer ?
#
loop_
_entity_poly.entity_id
_entity_poly.type
_entity_poly.pdbx_seq_one_letter_code
_entity_poly.pdbx_strand_id
1 'polypeptide(L)'
;MRYKRKKKKVQKKGNKWITEWTTDIIEDYCPMIRVLKYYSNLTSKEEEEVEKGKAIVKGEYILMLNPILTEQIESKYVEFPDDIEYRTKIASGSHLSVSEAVRRLRDWLIHEISAKRHKIEINEETLLQRLILTKYLKRREKKRAFEQLKQAIFVSQQLGIILRHEKTVGKYGQTKYIFELNKDFE
;
A
#
# COMPACT_ATOMS: atom_id res chain seq x y z
N MET A 1 14.97 17.85 -1.40
CA MET A 1 16.17 18.06 -0.56
C MET A 1 16.47 19.55 -0.48
N ARG A 2 17.00 20.09 0.64
CA ARG A 2 17.20 21.54 0.82
C ARG A 2 18.67 21.89 0.97
N TYR A 3 19.19 22.72 0.07
CA TYR A 3 20.58 23.17 0.08
C TYR A 3 20.64 24.69 0.26
N LYS A 4 21.65 25.14 1.02
CA LYS A 4 21.93 26.57 1.21
C LYS A 4 23.29 26.89 0.63
N ARG A 5 23.34 27.82 -0.32
CA ARG A 5 24.59 28.32 -0.88
C ARG A 5 24.77 29.78 -0.48
N LYS A 6 25.75 30.07 0.35
CA LYS A 6 26.11 31.45 0.72
C LYS A 6 27.04 32.05 -0.33
N LYS A 7 26.79 33.29 -0.71
CA LYS A 7 27.62 34.07 -1.63
C LYS A 7 27.91 35.42 -1.02
N LYS A 8 29.10 35.95 -1.30
CA LYS A 8 29.51 37.29 -0.93
C LYS A 8 29.31 38.19 -2.14
N LYS A 9 28.39 39.14 -2.06
CA LYS A 9 28.15 40.12 -3.12
C LYS A 9 28.80 41.44 -2.69
N VAL A 10 29.75 41.92 -3.48
CA VAL A 10 30.39 43.21 -3.26
C VAL A 10 29.81 44.19 -4.28
N GLN A 11 29.19 45.26 -3.81
CA GLN A 11 28.65 46.32 -4.66
C GLN A 11 29.22 47.67 -4.26
N LYS A 12 29.52 48.48 -5.27
CA LYS A 12 29.97 49.86 -5.08
C LYS A 12 28.74 50.76 -5.00
N LYS A 13 28.53 51.41 -3.85
CA LYS A 13 27.45 52.38 -3.63
C LYS A 13 28.11 53.74 -3.35
N GLY A 14 28.18 54.61 -4.36
CA GLY A 14 28.98 55.84 -4.31
C GLY A 14 30.49 55.57 -4.27
N ASN A 15 31.23 56.23 -3.36
CA ASN A 15 32.68 56.05 -3.19
C ASN A 15 33.07 54.93 -2.20
N LYS A 16 32.11 54.16 -1.66
CA LYS A 16 32.38 53.07 -0.71
C LYS A 16 31.97 51.70 -1.28
N TRP A 17 32.76 50.69 -0.97
CA TRP A 17 32.47 49.29 -1.28
C TRP A 17 31.69 48.66 -0.12
N ILE A 18 30.49 48.16 -0.42
CA ILE A 18 29.64 47.47 0.55
C ILE A 18 29.69 45.99 0.24
N THR A 19 29.87 45.18 1.28
CA THR A 19 29.86 43.73 1.22
C THR A 19 28.59 43.21 1.85
N GLU A 20 27.77 42.49 1.10
CA GLU A 20 26.55 41.85 1.58
C GLU A 20 26.65 40.33 1.39
N TRP A 21 26.20 39.57 2.39
CA TRP A 21 26.08 38.12 2.29
C TRP A 21 24.68 37.76 1.78
N THR A 22 24.61 37.13 0.61
CA THR A 22 23.36 36.59 0.07
C THR A 22 23.35 35.07 0.23
N THR A 23 22.17 34.48 0.44
CA THR A 23 22.02 33.03 0.54
C THR A 23 21.00 32.57 -0.50
N ASP A 24 21.44 31.74 -1.43
CA ASP A 24 20.53 31.01 -2.32
C ASP A 24 19.97 29.82 -1.54
N ILE A 25 18.65 29.67 -1.54
CA ILE A 25 17.96 28.49 -1.03
C ILE A 25 17.53 27.68 -2.26
N ILE A 26 18.06 26.47 -2.38
CA ILE A 26 17.73 25.56 -3.46
C ILE A 26 16.86 24.45 -2.86
N GLU A 27 15.64 24.35 -3.37
CA GLU A 27 14.66 23.36 -2.96
C GLU A 27 14.40 22.44 -4.14
N ASP A 28 14.71 21.16 -3.96
CA ASP A 28 14.43 20.12 -4.94
C ASP A 28 13.21 19.30 -4.49
N TYR A 29 12.22 19.18 -5.37
CA TYR A 29 10.99 18.43 -5.20
C TYR A 29 10.93 17.33 -6.26
N CYS A 30 11.11 16.08 -5.83
CA CYS A 30 10.90 14.91 -6.66
C CYS A 30 9.56 14.27 -6.26
N PRO A 31 8.52 14.29 -7.12
CA PRO A 31 7.25 13.65 -6.81
C PRO A 31 7.44 12.13 -6.68
N MET A 32 6.63 11.50 -5.81
CA MET A 32 6.67 10.05 -5.60
C MET A 32 6.21 9.28 -6.84
N ILE A 33 5.19 9.80 -7.51
CA ILE A 33 4.64 9.26 -8.76
C ILE A 33 4.52 10.42 -9.73
N ARG A 34 5.07 10.25 -10.93
CA ARG A 34 4.93 11.22 -12.03
C ARG A 34 4.25 10.54 -13.20
N VAL A 35 3.16 11.14 -13.67
CA VAL A 35 2.43 10.67 -14.85
C VAL A 35 2.93 11.47 -16.05
N LEU A 36 3.45 10.78 -17.07
CA LEU A 36 3.80 11.35 -18.35
C LEU A 36 2.78 10.90 -19.39
N LYS A 37 2.36 11.83 -20.27
CA LYS A 37 1.65 11.49 -21.49
C LYS A 37 2.68 11.38 -22.60
N TYR A 38 2.78 10.21 -23.20
CA TYR A 38 3.68 9.94 -24.30
C TYR A 38 2.83 9.70 -25.56
N TYR A 39 3.16 10.37 -26.65
CA TYR A 39 2.52 10.15 -27.94
C TYR A 39 3.59 9.74 -28.92
N SER A 40 3.41 8.59 -29.58
CA SER A 40 4.36 8.10 -30.58
C SER A 40 3.88 8.43 -32.01
N ASN A 41 4.82 8.80 -32.88
CA ASN A 41 4.59 8.94 -34.33
C ASN A 41 3.36 9.79 -34.71
N LEU A 42 3.25 11.00 -34.13
CA LEU A 42 2.22 11.97 -34.51
C LEU A 42 2.56 12.60 -35.87
N THR A 43 1.54 12.72 -36.72
CA THR A 43 1.59 13.61 -37.89
C THR A 43 1.36 15.05 -37.46
N SER A 44 1.77 16.04 -38.27
CA SER A 44 1.63 17.47 -37.91
C SER A 44 0.19 17.90 -37.62
N LYS A 45 -0.79 17.25 -38.25
CA LYS A 45 -2.21 17.48 -37.95
C LYS A 45 -2.60 16.92 -36.58
N GLU A 46 -2.14 15.71 -36.26
CA GLU A 46 -2.41 15.07 -34.97
C GLU A 46 -1.71 15.82 -33.82
N GLU A 47 -0.50 16.34 -34.03
CA GLU A 47 0.22 17.18 -33.05
C GLU A 47 -0.60 18.42 -32.66
N GLU A 48 -1.11 19.16 -33.66
CA GLU A 48 -1.94 20.34 -33.44
C GLU A 48 -3.25 20.00 -32.70
N GLU A 49 -3.77 18.78 -32.90
CA GLU A 49 -4.94 18.29 -32.17
C GLU A 49 -4.62 17.93 -30.71
N VAL A 50 -3.43 17.38 -30.42
CA VAL A 50 -2.98 17.14 -29.04
C VAL A 50 -2.80 18.46 -28.30
N GLU A 51 -2.19 19.48 -28.92
CA GLU A 51 -2.01 20.80 -28.31
C GLU A 51 -3.35 21.47 -27.98
N LYS A 52 -4.35 21.27 -28.83
CA LYS A 52 -5.74 21.73 -28.59
C LYS A 52 -6.48 20.89 -27.53
N GLY A 53 -5.81 19.92 -26.92
CA GLY A 53 -6.36 19.09 -25.84
C GLY A 53 -7.30 17.98 -26.31
N LYS A 54 -7.31 17.63 -27.60
CA LYS A 54 -8.11 16.52 -28.10
C LYS A 54 -7.46 15.19 -27.71
N ALA A 55 -8.28 14.23 -27.28
CA ALA A 55 -7.81 12.89 -26.98
C ALA A 55 -7.49 12.14 -28.29
N ILE A 56 -6.23 11.75 -28.47
CA ILE A 56 -5.77 10.95 -29.62
C ILE A 56 -5.42 9.53 -29.13
N VAL A 57 -5.79 8.52 -29.93
CA VAL A 57 -5.64 7.09 -29.60
C VAL A 57 -4.17 6.64 -29.50
N LYS A 58 -3.23 7.38 -30.11
CA LYS A 58 -1.78 7.09 -30.08
C LYS A 58 -1.06 7.52 -28.79
N GLY A 59 -1.81 7.89 -27.76
CA GLY A 59 -1.27 8.33 -26.48
C GLY A 59 -1.20 7.22 -25.45
N GLU A 60 -0.07 7.11 -24.76
CA GLU A 60 0.17 6.23 -23.63
C GLU A 60 0.47 7.04 -22.37
N TYR A 61 0.11 6.49 -21.21
CA TYR A 61 0.49 7.04 -19.93
C TYR A 61 1.67 6.26 -19.37
N ILE A 62 2.78 6.94 -19.17
CA ILE A 62 3.96 6.38 -18.52
C ILE A 62 3.96 6.83 -17.06
N LEU A 63 3.89 5.87 -16.14
CA LEU A 63 4.01 6.10 -14.71
C LEU A 63 5.49 5.99 -14.33
N MET A 64 6.12 7.13 -14.06
CA MET A 64 7.46 7.15 -13.48
C MET A 64 7.35 7.14 -11.96
N LEU A 65 7.87 6.07 -11.36
CA LEU A 65 7.98 5.94 -9.91
C LEU A 65 9.30 6.55 -9.43
N ASN A 66 9.27 7.21 -8.28
CA ASN A 66 10.49 7.62 -7.60
C ASN A 66 11.36 6.39 -7.28
N PRO A 67 12.70 6.45 -7.41
CA PRO A 67 13.59 5.34 -7.08
C PRO A 67 13.36 4.71 -5.70
N ILE A 68 12.95 5.51 -4.71
CA ILE A 68 12.61 5.02 -3.36
C ILE A 68 11.45 4.01 -3.41
N LEU A 69 10.46 4.22 -4.28
CA LEU A 69 9.35 3.27 -4.45
C LEU A 69 9.81 2.01 -5.17
N THR A 70 10.66 2.12 -6.18
CA THR A 70 11.16 0.94 -6.90
C THR A 70 12.01 0.05 -5.99
N GLU A 71 12.89 0.63 -5.16
CA GLU A 71 13.69 -0.12 -4.17
C GLU A 71 12.81 -0.81 -3.12
N GLN A 72 11.72 -0.16 -2.69
CA GLN A 72 10.77 -0.77 -1.74
C GLN A 72 10.00 -1.93 -2.37
N ILE A 73 9.60 -1.83 -3.63
CA ILE A 73 8.92 -2.90 -4.36
C ILE A 73 9.87 -4.09 -4.56
N GLU A 74 11.11 -3.85 -4.99
CA GLU A 74 12.11 -4.89 -5.23
C GLU A 74 12.42 -5.72 -3.97
N SER A 75 12.51 -5.06 -2.81
CA SER A 75 12.89 -5.71 -1.55
C SER A 75 11.72 -6.26 -0.73
N LYS A 76 10.49 -5.78 -0.95
CA LYS A 76 9.32 -6.11 -0.12
C LYS A 76 8.06 -6.28 -0.96
N TYR A 77 7.98 -7.39 -1.68
CA TYR A 77 6.80 -7.79 -2.41
C TYR A 77 6.23 -9.11 -1.88
N VAL A 78 4.98 -9.36 -2.24
CA VAL A 78 4.26 -10.60 -1.95
C VAL A 78 3.71 -11.09 -3.27
N GLU A 79 4.06 -12.32 -3.64
CA GLU A 79 3.49 -12.97 -4.80
C GLU A 79 2.09 -13.46 -4.44
N PHE A 80 1.14 -13.21 -5.34
CA PHE A 80 -0.23 -13.67 -5.22
C PHE A 80 -0.60 -14.41 -6.51
N PRO A 81 -1.34 -15.52 -6.42
CA PRO A 81 -1.98 -16.10 -7.59
C PRO A 81 -2.92 -15.09 -8.25
N ASP A 82 -2.88 -15.00 -9.59
CA ASP A 82 -3.77 -14.11 -10.35
C ASP A 82 -5.26 -14.40 -10.09
N ASP A 83 -5.59 -15.64 -9.76
CA ASP A 83 -6.94 -16.13 -9.47
C ASP A 83 -7.30 -16.10 -7.97
N ILE A 84 -6.50 -15.48 -7.11
CA ILE A 84 -6.69 -15.49 -5.64
C ILE A 84 -8.09 -14.99 -5.23
N GLU A 85 -8.63 -13.99 -5.92
CA GLU A 85 -9.96 -13.46 -5.62
C GLU A 85 -11.06 -14.46 -6.02
N TYR A 86 -10.87 -15.18 -7.13
CA TYR A 86 -11.78 -16.24 -7.57
C TYR A 86 -11.77 -17.41 -6.58
N ARG A 87 -10.57 -17.87 -6.18
CA ARG A 87 -10.40 -18.90 -5.13
C ARG A 87 -11.06 -18.48 -3.82
N THR A 88 -10.88 -17.22 -3.42
CA THR A 88 -11.48 -16.67 -2.19
C THR A 88 -13.01 -16.66 -2.26
N LYS A 89 -13.57 -16.34 -3.43
CA LYS A 89 -15.02 -16.38 -3.63
C LYS A 89 -15.57 -17.79 -3.50
N ILE A 90 -14.93 -18.79 -4.12
CA ILE A 90 -15.30 -20.20 -4.00
C ILE A 90 -15.21 -20.66 -2.54
N ALA A 91 -14.08 -20.38 -1.87
CA ALA A 91 -13.86 -20.76 -0.48
C ALA A 91 -14.87 -20.11 0.50
N SER A 92 -15.42 -18.95 0.14
CA SER A 92 -16.48 -18.29 0.92
C SER A 92 -17.85 -18.94 0.81
N GLY A 93 -18.06 -19.82 -0.18
CA GLY A 93 -19.35 -20.45 -0.47
C GLY A 93 -20.44 -19.46 -0.91
N SER A 94 -20.07 -18.21 -1.22
CA SER A 94 -21.02 -17.15 -1.53
C SER A 94 -21.03 -16.79 -3.01
N HIS A 95 -22.23 -16.66 -3.58
CA HIS A 95 -22.42 -16.04 -4.90
C HIS A 95 -22.14 -14.52 -4.88
N LEU A 96 -22.16 -13.91 -3.69
CA LEU A 96 -21.94 -12.49 -3.44
C LEU A 96 -20.46 -12.13 -3.25
N SER A 97 -20.20 -10.83 -3.15
CA SER A 97 -18.86 -10.27 -2.96
C SER A 97 -18.24 -10.69 -1.62
N VAL A 98 -16.94 -10.95 -1.65
CA VAL A 98 -16.13 -11.27 -0.47
C VAL A 98 -16.05 -10.03 0.44
N SER A 99 -16.18 -10.22 1.75
CA SER A 99 -16.08 -9.13 2.72
C SER A 99 -14.66 -8.56 2.77
N GLU A 100 -14.54 -7.27 3.09
CA GLU A 100 -13.24 -6.62 3.24
C GLU A 100 -12.39 -7.27 4.34
N ALA A 101 -13.03 -7.77 5.41
CA ALA A 101 -12.34 -8.47 6.50
C ALA A 101 -11.68 -9.77 6.02
N VAL A 102 -12.34 -10.53 5.12
CA VAL A 102 -11.76 -11.75 4.54
C VAL A 102 -10.52 -11.41 3.71
N ARG A 103 -10.61 -10.42 2.80
CA ARG A 103 -9.47 -10.00 1.97
C ARG A 103 -8.30 -9.52 2.82
N ARG A 104 -8.55 -8.66 3.81
CA ARG A 104 -7.52 -8.14 4.71
C ARG A 104 -6.84 -9.24 5.53
N LEU A 105 -7.60 -10.23 6.01
CA LEU A 105 -7.01 -11.34 6.75
C LEU A 105 -6.14 -12.19 5.81
N ARG A 106 -6.68 -12.58 4.66
CA ARG A 106 -5.97 -13.33 3.62
C ARG A 106 -4.65 -12.65 3.24
N ASP A 107 -4.71 -11.40 2.79
CA ASP A 107 -3.54 -10.66 2.29
C ASP A 107 -2.49 -10.47 3.38
N TRP A 108 -2.93 -10.24 4.62
CA TRP A 108 -2.01 -10.17 5.76
C TRP A 108 -1.32 -11.51 6.01
N LEU A 109 -2.05 -12.61 6.04
CA LEU A 109 -1.46 -13.92 6.30
C LEU A 109 -0.50 -14.36 5.18
N ILE A 110 -0.82 -14.09 3.92
CA ILE A 110 0.08 -14.36 2.79
C ILE A 110 1.36 -13.51 2.91
N HIS A 111 1.24 -12.24 3.28
CA HIS A 111 2.41 -11.41 3.57
C HIS A 111 3.30 -11.99 4.68
N GLU A 112 2.71 -12.59 5.71
CA GLU A 112 3.47 -13.19 6.81
C GLU A 112 4.17 -14.48 6.40
N ILE A 113 3.54 -15.27 5.52
CA ILE A 113 4.17 -16.44 4.87
C ILE A 113 5.38 -16.00 4.03
N SER A 114 5.22 -14.97 3.19
CA SER A 114 6.33 -14.38 2.40
C SER A 114 7.46 -13.89 3.30
N ALA A 115 7.13 -13.32 4.46
CA ALA A 115 8.09 -12.91 5.48
C ALA A 115 8.69 -14.07 6.31
N LYS A 116 8.43 -15.34 5.94
CA LYS A 116 8.89 -16.56 6.61
C LYS A 116 8.41 -16.70 8.07
N ARG A 117 7.25 -16.10 8.39
CA ARG A 117 6.61 -16.17 9.71
C ARG A 117 5.39 -17.08 9.65
N HIS A 118 5.60 -18.34 10.02
CA HIS A 118 4.57 -19.38 9.92
C HIS A 118 3.76 -19.59 11.20
N LYS A 119 4.19 -19.00 12.31
CA LYS A 119 3.45 -18.99 13.57
C LYS A 119 3.27 -17.55 14.02
N ILE A 120 2.03 -17.10 14.10
CA ILE A 120 1.70 -15.71 14.41
C ILE A 120 0.82 -15.66 15.63
N GLU A 121 1.19 -14.79 16.55
CA GLU A 121 0.37 -14.46 17.72
C GLU A 121 -0.12 -13.04 17.60
N ILE A 122 -1.44 -12.84 17.70
CA ILE A 122 -2.04 -11.51 17.64
C ILE A 122 -3.15 -11.37 18.68
N ASN A 123 -3.19 -10.21 19.34
CA ASN A 123 -4.26 -9.89 20.28
C ASN A 123 -5.59 -9.71 19.52
N GLU A 124 -6.71 -10.11 20.13
CA GLU A 124 -8.04 -9.98 19.54
C GLU A 124 -8.35 -8.53 19.13
N GLU A 125 -7.99 -7.56 19.97
CA GLU A 125 -8.23 -6.15 19.69
C GLU A 125 -7.44 -5.67 18.47
N THR A 126 -6.14 -6.00 18.39
CA THR A 126 -5.27 -5.66 17.25
C THR A 126 -5.74 -6.34 15.98
N LEU A 127 -6.22 -7.57 16.07
CA LEU A 127 -6.80 -8.30 14.94
C LEU A 127 -8.06 -7.60 14.42
N LEU A 128 -8.99 -7.24 15.30
CA LEU A 128 -10.20 -6.50 14.92
C LEU A 128 -9.89 -5.12 14.33
N GLN A 129 -8.83 -4.45 14.81
CA GLN A 129 -8.33 -3.20 14.24
C GLN A 129 -7.79 -3.40 12.82
N ARG A 130 -6.94 -4.40 12.60
CA ARG A 130 -6.34 -4.70 11.29
C ARG A 130 -7.39 -5.05 10.23
N LEU A 131 -8.48 -5.70 10.64
CA LEU A 131 -9.61 -6.06 9.78
C LEU A 131 -10.66 -4.93 9.61
N ILE A 132 -10.44 -3.74 10.20
CA ILE A 132 -11.39 -2.61 10.19
C ILE A 132 -12.77 -2.99 10.77
N LEU A 133 -12.79 -3.93 11.71
CA LEU A 133 -14.01 -4.35 12.41
C LEU A 133 -14.32 -3.44 13.61
N THR A 134 -13.41 -2.54 13.97
CA THR A 134 -13.62 -1.51 15.00
C THR A 134 -14.81 -0.61 14.72
N LYS A 135 -15.19 -0.42 13.44
CA LYS A 135 -16.40 0.32 13.05
C LYS A 135 -17.67 -0.27 13.69
N TYR A 136 -17.75 -1.59 13.76
CA TYR A 136 -18.88 -2.29 14.38
C TYR A 136 -18.83 -2.19 15.91
N LEU A 137 -17.63 -2.21 16.50
CA LEU A 137 -17.45 -2.01 17.94
C LEU A 137 -17.93 -0.62 18.38
N LYS A 138 -17.59 0.43 17.61
CA LYS A 138 -18.08 1.80 17.86
C LYS A 138 -19.60 1.90 17.78
N ARG A 139 -20.23 1.11 16.90
CA ARG A 139 -21.69 1.00 16.75
C ARG A 139 -22.34 0.03 17.75
N ARG A 140 -21.58 -0.51 18.71
CA ARG A 140 -22.02 -1.55 19.67
C ARG A 140 -22.48 -2.87 19.02
N GLU A 141 -22.18 -3.09 17.74
CA GLU A 141 -22.48 -4.31 16.97
C GLU A 141 -21.40 -5.39 17.17
N LYS A 142 -21.09 -5.75 18.42
CA LYS A 142 -20.00 -6.71 18.73
C LYS A 142 -20.21 -8.06 18.06
N LYS A 143 -21.44 -8.58 18.08
CA LYS A 143 -21.79 -9.88 17.49
C LYS A 143 -21.41 -9.95 16.01
N ARG A 144 -21.72 -8.90 15.25
CA ARG A 144 -21.43 -8.79 13.82
C ARG A 144 -19.94 -8.72 13.51
N ALA A 145 -19.16 -8.00 14.33
CA ALA A 145 -17.71 -8.00 14.22
C ALA A 145 -17.13 -9.41 14.39
N PHE A 146 -17.59 -10.15 15.40
CA PHE A 146 -17.11 -11.50 15.64
C PHE A 146 -17.58 -12.51 14.58
N GLU A 147 -18.78 -12.34 14.03
CA GLU A 147 -19.25 -13.14 12.89
C GLU A 147 -18.37 -12.93 11.66
N GLN A 148 -18.03 -11.68 11.32
CA GLN A 148 -17.11 -11.41 10.21
C GLN A 148 -15.70 -11.93 10.46
N LEU A 149 -15.20 -11.84 11.71
CA LEU A 149 -13.91 -12.42 12.08
C LEU A 149 -13.91 -13.94 11.90
N LYS A 150 -14.94 -14.63 12.40
CA LYS A 150 -15.09 -16.09 12.24
C LYS A 150 -15.16 -16.49 10.79
N GLN A 151 -15.93 -15.74 9.98
CA GLN A 151 -16.01 -15.97 8.55
C GLN A 151 -14.64 -15.78 7.86
N ALA A 152 -13.90 -14.73 8.21
CA ALA A 152 -12.57 -14.49 7.65
C ALA A 152 -11.60 -15.63 7.95
N ILE A 153 -11.58 -16.12 9.21
CA ILE A 153 -10.76 -17.26 9.62
C ILE A 153 -11.18 -18.52 8.86
N PHE A 154 -12.48 -18.80 8.80
CA PHE A 154 -13.01 -19.95 8.08
C PHE A 154 -12.60 -19.96 6.61
N VAL A 155 -12.77 -18.85 5.88
CA VAL A 155 -12.38 -18.75 4.48
C VAL A 155 -10.87 -18.93 4.31
N SER A 156 -10.07 -18.38 5.22
CA SER A 156 -8.60 -18.52 5.18
C SER A 156 -8.15 -19.96 5.47
N GLN A 157 -8.93 -20.72 6.25
CA GLN A 157 -8.71 -22.16 6.43
C GLN A 157 -9.11 -22.95 5.17
N GLN A 158 -10.26 -22.62 4.55
CA GLN A 158 -10.71 -23.28 3.31
C GLN A 158 -9.76 -23.04 2.13
N LEU A 159 -9.13 -21.86 2.08
CA LEU A 159 -8.08 -21.56 1.11
C LEU A 159 -6.81 -22.39 1.35
N GLY A 160 -6.60 -22.94 2.54
CA GLY A 160 -5.37 -23.65 2.90
C GLY A 160 -4.24 -22.75 3.40
N ILE A 161 -4.54 -21.48 3.70
CA ILE A 161 -3.57 -20.52 4.27
C ILE A 161 -3.34 -20.82 5.76
N ILE A 162 -4.43 -21.03 6.50
CA ILE A 162 -4.40 -21.37 7.93
C ILE A 162 -4.54 -22.90 8.05
N LEU A 163 -3.53 -23.56 8.61
CA LEU A 163 -3.61 -24.97 8.98
C LEU A 163 -4.39 -25.15 10.28
N ARG A 164 -4.06 -24.34 11.28
CA ARG A 164 -4.69 -24.37 12.60
C ARG A 164 -4.77 -22.98 13.18
N HIS A 165 -5.82 -22.73 13.95
CA HIS A 165 -5.90 -21.55 14.80
C HIS A 165 -6.26 -21.95 16.22
N GLU A 166 -5.74 -21.23 17.19
CA GLU A 166 -6.04 -21.41 18.61
C GLU A 166 -6.41 -20.06 19.23
N LYS A 167 -7.40 -20.07 20.11
CA LYS A 167 -7.80 -18.90 20.89
C LYS A 167 -7.37 -19.13 22.34
N THR A 168 -6.39 -18.36 22.81
CA THR A 168 -5.83 -18.49 24.16
C THR A 168 -6.00 -17.21 24.97
N VAL A 169 -5.92 -17.32 26.29
CA VAL A 169 -5.90 -16.17 27.18
C VAL A 169 -4.45 -15.88 27.54
N GLY A 170 -3.98 -14.68 27.23
CA GLY A 170 -2.66 -14.21 27.56
C GLY A 170 -2.49 -13.94 29.06
N LYS A 171 -1.24 -13.75 29.49
CA LYS A 171 -0.84 -13.54 30.89
C LYS A 171 -1.61 -12.41 31.63
N TYR A 172 -2.08 -11.41 30.90
CA TYR A 172 -2.82 -10.25 31.42
C TYR A 172 -4.34 -10.36 31.23
N GLY A 173 -4.88 -11.55 30.98
CA GLY A 173 -6.31 -11.76 30.71
C GLY A 173 -6.75 -11.33 29.30
N GLN A 174 -5.82 -10.90 28.44
CA GLN A 174 -6.12 -10.49 27.08
C GLN A 174 -6.29 -11.72 26.18
N THR A 175 -7.36 -11.74 25.40
CA THR A 175 -7.61 -12.78 24.40
C THR A 175 -6.63 -12.66 23.23
N LYS A 176 -6.00 -13.78 22.86
CA LYS A 176 -5.06 -13.89 21.74
C LYS A 176 -5.51 -14.97 20.75
N TYR A 177 -5.17 -14.75 19.49
CA TYR A 177 -5.27 -15.73 18.42
C TYR A 177 -3.87 -16.15 18.01
N ILE A 178 -3.65 -17.45 17.94
CA ILE A 178 -2.43 -18.07 17.43
C ILE A 178 -2.80 -18.73 16.10
N PHE A 179 -2.12 -18.34 15.03
CA PHE A 179 -2.30 -18.93 13.70
C PHE A 179 -1.06 -19.74 13.31
N GLU A 180 -1.28 -20.98 12.91
CA GLU A 180 -0.29 -21.83 12.26
C GLU A 180 -0.57 -21.81 10.75
N LEU A 181 0.37 -21.29 9.98
CA LEU A 181 0.23 -21.03 8.55
C LEU A 181 0.92 -22.12 7.73
N ASN A 182 0.35 -22.36 6.55
CA ASN A 182 0.94 -23.26 5.57
C ASN A 182 2.21 -22.64 4.98
N LYS A 183 3.33 -23.37 5.03
CA LYS A 183 4.62 -22.92 4.49
C LYS A 183 4.65 -22.97 2.97
N ASP A 184 3.93 -23.94 2.41
CA ASP A 184 3.93 -24.29 1.00
C ASP A 184 2.69 -23.73 0.30
N PHE A 185 2.15 -22.63 0.82
CA PHE A 185 1.00 -21.97 0.22
C PHE A 185 1.43 -21.23 -1.06
N GLU A 186 0.91 -21.69 -2.21
CA GLU A 186 1.06 -21.07 -3.54
C GLU A 186 -0.12 -20.16 -3.89
#